data_AF-A0A2K3NIM7-F1
#
_entry.id   AF-A0A2K3NIM7-F1
#
_cell.length_a   1.000
_cell.length_b   1.000
_cell.length_c   1.000
_cell.angle_alpha   90.00
_cell.angle_beta   90.00
_cell.angle_gamma   90.00
#
_symmetry.space_group_name_H-M   'P 1'
#
loop_
_entity.id
_entity.type
_entity.pdbx_description
1 polymer ?
#
loop_
_entity_poly.entity_id
_entity_poly.type
_entity_poly.pdbx_seq_one_letter_code
_entity_poly.pdbx_strand_id
1 'polypeptide(L)'
;MSELFQRVGTATTSVLVNGSPTDEFPFEKGLRQGDPLSPFLFLLATEGLHVLMEVMVERNLFTGYSVGDLAPVSVSHIQFADDKLLIGTKSWVNAHALLVVLVLFETMSGLKVNFNKNMLVGVNILATWLGEAASALCCRVGKISFIYLGLHIGGDPRRLSFWEPVLSRLKNRLFGWKSHFLSFGGRLVLLKLPTKANLVSRGILSQEAHHCVSERGVIESAQDVFLSCSTFGSLWSLVSSWIGSSLVTAQTILDHFVQFTSLAGGSRA
;
A
#
# COMPACT_ATOMS: atom_id res chain seq x y z
N MET A 1 -21.00 -15.73 10.14
CA MET A 1 -20.17 -16.78 9.52
C MET A 1 -21.02 -17.67 8.60
N SER A 2 -22.08 -18.33 9.08
CA SER A 2 -22.94 -19.21 8.27
C SER A 2 -23.55 -18.55 7.03
N GLU A 3 -24.15 -17.36 7.15
CA GLU A 3 -24.73 -16.64 6.00
C GLU A 3 -23.69 -16.19 4.97
N LEU A 4 -22.46 -15.93 5.41
CA LEU A 4 -21.37 -15.49 4.57
C LEU A 4 -20.83 -16.66 3.75
N PHE A 5 -20.66 -17.83 4.37
CA PHE A 5 -20.36 -19.08 3.67
C PHE A 5 -21.46 -19.49 2.69
N GLN A 6 -22.73 -19.31 3.07
CA GLN A 6 -23.86 -19.60 2.19
C GLN A 6 -23.85 -18.68 0.95
N ARG A 7 -23.55 -17.38 1.11
CA ARG A 7 -23.43 -16.44 -0.02
C ARG A 7 -22.23 -16.72 -0.93
N VAL A 8 -21.10 -17.16 -0.36
CA VAL A 8 -19.91 -17.52 -1.16
C VAL A 8 -20.13 -18.82 -1.93
N GLY A 9 -20.84 -19.80 -1.34
CA GLY A 9 -21.08 -21.11 -1.95
C GLY A 9 -22.16 -21.16 -3.03
N THR A 10 -23.04 -20.15 -3.12
CA THR A 10 -24.14 -20.12 -4.11
C THR A 10 -23.95 -19.07 -5.20
N ALA A 11 -22.78 -18.43 -5.29
CA ALA A 11 -22.54 -17.39 -6.27
C ALA A 11 -22.40 -17.96 -7.70
N THR A 12 -23.12 -17.37 -8.65
CA THR A 12 -23.00 -17.62 -10.10
C THR A 12 -22.46 -16.39 -10.81
N THR A 13 -21.88 -16.58 -11.99
CA THR A 13 -21.45 -15.48 -12.88
C THR A 13 -21.69 -15.86 -14.32
N SER A 14 -21.76 -14.85 -15.19
CA SER A 14 -21.62 -14.97 -16.64
C SER A 14 -20.43 -14.14 -17.11
N VAL A 15 -19.93 -14.44 -18.32
CA VAL A 15 -18.86 -13.67 -18.96
C VAL A 15 -19.46 -12.93 -20.15
N LEU A 16 -19.12 -11.66 -20.33
CA LEU A 16 -19.52 -10.92 -21.53
C LEU A 16 -18.59 -11.26 -22.68
N VAL A 17 -19.13 -11.87 -23.74
CA VAL A 17 -18.44 -12.10 -25.00
C VAL A 17 -19.07 -11.18 -26.05
N ASN A 18 -18.28 -10.25 -26.59
CA ASN A 18 -18.76 -9.22 -27.53
C ASN A 18 -19.95 -8.41 -27.01
N GLY A 19 -19.98 -8.12 -25.70
CA GLY A 19 -21.05 -7.37 -25.05
C GLY A 19 -22.31 -8.17 -24.73
N SER A 20 -22.36 -9.46 -25.07
CA SER A 20 -23.47 -10.36 -24.73
C SER A 20 -23.06 -11.33 -23.62
N PRO A 21 -23.88 -11.53 -22.57
CA PRO A 21 -23.58 -12.49 -21.51
C PRO A 21 -23.67 -13.92 -22.01
N THR A 22 -22.75 -14.77 -21.58
CA THR A 22 -22.87 -16.22 -21.67
C THR A 22 -23.92 -16.74 -20.70
N ASP A 23 -24.21 -18.03 -20.77
CA ASP A 23 -24.94 -18.73 -19.70
C ASP A 23 -24.22 -18.56 -18.35
N GLU A 24 -25.01 -18.52 -17.28
CA GLU A 24 -24.47 -18.45 -15.93
C GLU A 24 -23.87 -19.79 -15.51
N PHE A 25 -22.74 -19.72 -14.80
CA PHE A 25 -22.08 -20.87 -14.21
C PHE A 25 -21.71 -20.59 -12.74
N PRO A 26 -21.71 -21.61 -11.87
CA PRO A 26 -21.33 -21.45 -10.47
C PRO A 26 -19.82 -21.23 -10.32
N PHE A 27 -19.42 -20.49 -9.29
CA PHE A 27 -18.01 -20.40 -8.92
C PHE A 27 -17.57 -21.65 -8.15
N GLU A 28 -16.61 -22.41 -8.69
CA GLU A 28 -15.97 -23.52 -7.97
C GLU A 28 -14.81 -23.03 -7.08
N LYS A 29 -14.00 -22.08 -7.60
CA LYS A 29 -12.87 -21.47 -6.90
C LYS A 29 -12.73 -20.00 -7.27
N GLY A 30 -12.30 -19.21 -6.30
CA GLY A 30 -11.95 -17.81 -6.48
C GLY A 30 -12.99 -16.85 -5.92
N LEU A 31 -12.56 -15.61 -5.74
CA LEU A 31 -13.38 -14.51 -5.27
C LEU A 31 -13.52 -13.48 -6.40
N ARG A 32 -14.70 -12.88 -6.53
CA ARG A 32 -14.96 -11.91 -7.60
C ARG A 32 -14.09 -10.66 -7.42
N GLN A 33 -13.31 -10.29 -8.43
CA GLN A 33 -12.54 -9.05 -8.41
C GLN A 33 -13.48 -7.84 -8.47
N GLY A 34 -13.24 -6.84 -7.62
CA GLY A 34 -14.09 -5.65 -7.51
C GLY A 34 -15.29 -5.82 -6.58
N ASP A 35 -15.54 -7.01 -6.05
CA ASP A 35 -16.48 -7.21 -4.95
C ASP A 35 -15.89 -6.63 -3.64
N PRO A 36 -16.64 -5.79 -2.90
CA PRO A 36 -16.16 -5.17 -1.67
C PRO A 36 -15.81 -6.16 -0.54
N LEU A 37 -16.34 -7.39 -0.55
CA LEU A 37 -16.06 -8.42 0.46
C LEU A 37 -14.85 -9.30 0.12
N SER A 38 -14.51 -9.43 -1.17
CA SER A 38 -13.39 -10.26 -1.62
C SER A 38 -12.05 -9.95 -0.93
N PRO A 39 -11.65 -8.67 -0.72
CA PRO A 39 -10.41 -8.36 -0.02
C PRO A 39 -10.38 -8.89 1.42
N PHE A 40 -11.49 -8.75 2.16
CA PHE A 40 -11.59 -9.24 3.53
C PHE A 40 -11.51 -10.76 3.60
N LEU A 41 -12.22 -11.45 2.71
CA LEU A 41 -12.18 -12.92 2.64
C LEU A 41 -10.80 -13.44 2.26
N PHE A 42 -10.10 -12.74 1.36
CA PHE A 42 -8.72 -13.06 1.05
C PHE A 42 -7.81 -12.89 2.27
N LEU A 43 -7.94 -11.79 3.03
CA LEU A 43 -7.17 -11.57 4.25
C LEU A 43 -7.39 -12.68 5.27
N LEU A 44 -8.64 -13.11 5.50
CA LEU A 44 -8.96 -14.24 6.37
C LEU A 44 -8.27 -15.53 5.92
N ALA A 45 -8.25 -15.82 4.62
CA ALA A 45 -7.53 -16.99 4.12
C ALA A 45 -6.01 -16.88 4.33
N THR A 46 -5.44 -15.67 4.14
CA THR A 46 -4.01 -15.45 4.36
C THR A 46 -3.60 -15.43 5.83
N GLU A 47 -4.52 -15.16 6.76
CA GLU A 47 -4.30 -15.23 8.20
C GLU A 47 -3.77 -16.60 8.63
N GLY A 48 -4.20 -17.67 7.95
CA GLY A 48 -3.68 -19.02 8.17
C GLY A 48 -2.15 -19.11 7.98
N LEU A 49 -1.56 -18.31 7.08
CA LEU A 49 -0.09 -18.24 6.94
C LEU A 49 0.56 -17.52 8.12
N HIS A 50 -0.06 -16.44 8.62
CA HIS A 50 0.43 -15.73 9.80
C HIS A 50 0.51 -16.68 10.99
N VAL A 51 -0.59 -17.39 11.30
CA VAL A 51 -0.65 -18.39 12.37
C VAL A 51 0.38 -19.51 12.18
N LEU A 52 0.55 -20.03 10.95
CA LEU A 52 1.58 -21.02 10.67
C LEU A 52 2.98 -20.52 11.01
N MET A 53 3.32 -19.29 10.62
CA MET A 53 4.63 -18.70 10.88
C MET A 53 4.85 -18.44 12.38
N GLU A 54 3.83 -17.99 13.11
CA GLU A 54 3.91 -17.85 14.57
C GLU A 54 4.22 -19.19 15.23
N VAL A 55 3.46 -20.24 14.88
CA VAL A 55 3.70 -21.59 15.41
C VAL A 55 5.10 -22.10 15.11
N MET A 56 5.64 -21.85 13.90
CA MET A 56 7.01 -22.24 13.57
C MET A 56 8.05 -21.50 14.42
N VAL A 57 7.83 -20.22 14.72
CA VAL A 57 8.72 -19.43 15.58
C VAL A 57 8.62 -19.89 17.03
N GLU A 58 7.40 -20.02 17.57
CA GLU A 58 7.15 -20.46 18.95
C GLU A 58 7.73 -21.85 19.24
N ARG A 59 7.67 -22.76 18.26
CA ARG A 59 8.22 -24.12 18.36
C ARG A 59 9.71 -24.20 18.04
N ASN A 60 10.38 -23.07 17.84
CA ASN A 60 11.80 -22.99 17.45
C ASN A 60 12.13 -23.77 16.16
N LEU A 61 11.15 -23.95 15.27
CA LEU A 61 11.33 -24.56 13.95
C LEU A 61 11.76 -23.53 12.90
N PHE A 62 11.50 -22.25 13.16
CA PHE A 62 11.95 -21.13 12.35
C PHE A 62 12.51 -20.01 13.23
N THR A 63 13.69 -19.48 12.87
CA THR A 63 14.30 -18.35 13.56
C THR A 63 14.13 -17.08 12.74
N GLY A 64 13.26 -16.18 13.21
CA GLY A 64 13.06 -14.84 12.65
C GLY A 64 14.31 -13.96 12.74
N TYR A 65 14.24 -12.76 12.15
CA TYR A 65 15.32 -11.78 12.18
C TYR A 65 15.08 -10.72 13.26
N SER A 66 16.03 -10.54 14.16
CA SER A 66 15.93 -9.54 15.24
C SER A 66 16.40 -8.16 14.78
N VAL A 67 15.61 -7.13 15.07
CA VAL A 67 15.87 -5.73 14.70
C VAL A 67 15.92 -4.86 15.96
N GLY A 68 16.98 -4.06 16.11
CA GLY A 68 17.17 -3.13 17.23
C GLY A 68 18.08 -3.68 18.33
N ASP A 69 18.77 -2.78 19.04
CA ASP A 69 19.81 -3.14 20.01
C ASP A 69 19.30 -3.28 21.45
N LEU A 70 18.49 -2.33 21.93
CA LEU A 70 18.05 -2.27 23.33
C LEU A 70 16.79 -3.11 23.61
N ALA A 71 15.92 -3.25 22.62
CA ALA A 71 14.67 -4.02 22.68
C ALA A 71 14.47 -4.70 21.32
N PRO A 72 15.17 -5.81 21.05
CA PRO A 72 15.15 -6.45 19.75
C PRO A 72 13.73 -6.94 19.42
N VAL A 73 13.21 -6.51 18.29
CA VAL A 73 11.94 -7.00 17.74
C VAL A 73 12.26 -8.13 16.76
N SER A 74 11.77 -9.32 17.04
CA SER A 74 11.89 -10.46 16.12
C SER A 74 10.83 -10.37 15.03
N VAL A 75 11.28 -10.26 13.78
CA VAL A 75 10.44 -10.20 12.60
C VAL A 75 10.61 -11.50 11.81
N SER A 76 9.53 -12.27 11.67
CA SER A 76 9.54 -13.51 10.86
C SER A 76 8.84 -13.33 9.51
N HIS A 77 7.87 -12.42 9.43
CA HIS A 77 7.12 -12.17 8.20
C HIS A 77 6.45 -10.78 8.20
N ILE A 78 6.19 -10.27 7.00
CA ILE A 78 5.39 -9.07 6.70
C ILE A 78 4.41 -9.46 5.59
N GLN A 79 3.13 -9.14 5.77
CA GLN A 79 2.09 -9.50 4.80
C GLN A 79 1.32 -8.27 4.35
N PHE A 80 1.15 -8.14 3.04
CA PHE A 80 0.24 -7.19 2.44
C PHE A 80 -0.46 -7.85 1.26
N ALA A 81 -1.72 -8.26 1.45
CA ALA A 81 -2.45 -9.07 0.47
C ALA A 81 -1.60 -10.27 0.00
N ASP A 82 -1.35 -10.41 -1.30
CA ASP A 82 -0.55 -11.48 -1.89
C ASP A 82 0.97 -11.21 -1.83
N ASP A 83 1.39 -9.97 -1.58
CA ASP A 83 2.79 -9.57 -1.45
C ASP A 83 3.33 -9.84 -0.04
N LYS A 84 3.98 -11.00 0.11
CA LYS A 84 4.49 -11.51 1.40
C LYS A 84 6.01 -11.51 1.44
N LEU A 85 6.57 -11.01 2.53
CA LEU A 85 8.00 -11.06 2.84
C LEU A 85 8.21 -11.98 4.03
N LEU A 86 8.98 -13.05 3.87
CA LEU A 86 9.38 -13.95 4.95
C LEU A 86 10.84 -13.70 5.28
N ILE A 87 11.17 -13.47 6.56
CA ILE A 87 12.47 -12.99 7.01
C ILE A 87 13.00 -13.92 8.11
N GLY A 88 14.22 -14.39 7.96
CA GLY A 88 14.86 -15.25 8.96
C GLY A 88 16.37 -15.27 8.84
N THR A 89 17.02 -15.88 9.83
CA THR A 89 18.48 -16.05 9.83
C THR A 89 18.92 -17.09 8.79
N LYS A 90 20.18 -16.99 8.35
CA LYS A 90 20.77 -17.94 7.39
C LYS A 90 20.95 -19.33 8.03
N SER A 91 20.03 -20.25 7.76
CA SER A 91 20.18 -21.66 8.14
C SER A 91 19.42 -22.57 7.18
N TRP A 92 19.88 -23.81 7.04
CA TRP A 92 19.13 -24.83 6.30
C TRP A 92 17.82 -25.18 6.99
N VAL A 93 17.76 -25.12 8.32
CA VAL A 93 16.53 -25.30 9.10
C VAL A 93 15.47 -24.29 8.66
N ASN A 94 15.82 -23.00 8.58
CA ASN A 94 14.91 -21.96 8.12
C ASN A 94 14.47 -22.16 6.67
N ALA A 95 15.38 -22.53 5.77
CA ALA A 95 15.04 -22.78 4.37
C ALA A 95 14.02 -23.93 4.24
N HIS A 96 14.21 -25.03 4.97
CA HIS A 96 13.26 -26.14 4.97
C HIS A 96 11.94 -25.77 5.64
N ALA A 97 11.97 -25.04 6.76
CA ALA A 97 10.76 -24.58 7.44
C ALA A 97 9.91 -23.68 6.54
N LEU A 98 10.53 -22.77 5.77
CA LEU A 98 9.83 -21.94 4.79
C LEU A 98 9.17 -22.78 3.69
N LEU A 99 9.87 -23.78 3.15
CA LEU A 99 9.29 -24.70 2.17
C LEU A 99 8.06 -25.42 2.74
N VAL A 100 8.20 -25.98 3.95
CA VAL A 100 7.12 -26.72 4.63
C VAL A 100 5.92 -25.81 4.87
N VAL A 101 6.13 -24.60 5.40
CA VAL A 101 5.05 -23.63 5.64
C VAL A 101 4.32 -23.27 4.35
N LEU A 102 5.05 -23.02 3.25
CA LEU A 102 4.45 -22.67 1.97
C LEU A 102 3.62 -23.83 1.40
N VAL A 103 4.11 -25.06 1.50
CA VAL A 103 3.38 -26.27 1.06
C VAL A 103 2.14 -26.53 1.92
N LEU A 104 2.26 -26.40 3.25
CA LEU A 104 1.13 -26.54 4.17
C LEU A 104 0.07 -25.47 3.91
N PHE A 105 0.48 -24.23 3.73
CA PHE A 105 -0.42 -23.14 3.39
C PHE A 105 -1.15 -23.39 2.06
N GLU A 106 -0.43 -23.84 1.02
CA GLU A 106 -1.01 -24.20 -0.27
C GLU A 106 -2.09 -25.30 -0.11
N THR A 107 -1.77 -26.33 0.67
CA THR A 107 -2.65 -27.48 0.92
C THR A 107 -3.91 -27.10 1.70
N MET A 108 -3.77 -26.25 2.73
CA MET A 108 -4.90 -25.86 3.60
C MET A 108 -5.78 -24.78 2.99
N SER A 109 -5.20 -23.80 2.29
CA SER A 109 -5.95 -22.68 1.72
C SER A 109 -6.54 -22.97 0.34
N GLY A 110 -5.98 -23.95 -0.39
CA GLY A 110 -6.31 -24.20 -1.79
C GLY A 110 -5.80 -23.12 -2.75
N LEU A 111 -5.08 -22.10 -2.25
CA LEU A 111 -4.34 -21.14 -3.07
C LEU A 111 -3.08 -21.80 -3.63
N LYS A 112 -2.52 -21.27 -4.72
CA LYS A 112 -1.29 -21.78 -5.33
C LYS A 112 -0.12 -20.83 -5.08
N VAL A 113 0.98 -21.33 -4.55
CA VAL A 113 2.21 -20.53 -4.40
C VAL A 113 2.86 -20.36 -5.77
N ASN A 114 3.15 -19.12 -6.16
CA ASN A 114 3.78 -18.81 -7.43
C ASN A 114 5.31 -18.80 -7.30
N PHE A 115 5.90 -19.98 -7.33
CA PHE A 115 7.35 -20.18 -7.25
C PHE A 115 8.16 -19.43 -8.33
N ASN A 116 7.57 -19.14 -9.49
CA ASN A 116 8.21 -18.34 -10.55
C ASN A 116 8.33 -16.85 -10.21
N LYS A 117 7.43 -16.32 -9.37
CA LYS A 117 7.47 -14.94 -8.88
C LYS A 117 8.24 -14.81 -7.56
N ASN A 118 8.33 -15.89 -6.79
CA ASN A 118 9.08 -15.91 -5.55
C ASN A 118 10.58 -15.77 -5.79
N MET A 119 11.26 -15.04 -4.90
CA MET A 119 12.70 -14.93 -4.91
C MET A 119 13.27 -15.01 -3.50
N LEU A 120 14.46 -15.62 -3.37
CA LEU A 120 15.26 -15.63 -2.14
C LEU A 120 16.35 -14.58 -2.26
N VAL A 121 16.41 -13.67 -1.28
CA VAL A 121 17.42 -12.61 -1.23
C VAL A 121 18.29 -12.83 0.01
N GLY A 122 19.60 -12.86 -0.19
CA GLY A 122 20.57 -12.97 0.90
C GLY A 122 21.27 -11.64 1.19
N VAL A 123 21.38 -11.29 2.47
CA VAL A 123 22.15 -10.14 2.94
C VAL A 123 23.45 -10.64 3.56
N ASN A 124 24.59 -10.29 2.94
CA ASN A 124 25.91 -10.79 3.37
C ASN A 124 25.99 -12.34 3.39
N ILE A 125 25.38 -12.99 2.40
CA ILE A 125 25.36 -14.45 2.23
C ILE A 125 26.14 -14.82 0.97
N LEU A 126 26.93 -15.90 1.05
CA LEU A 126 27.70 -16.42 -0.08
C LEU A 126 26.77 -16.88 -1.20
N ALA A 127 27.08 -16.50 -2.44
CA ALA A 127 26.25 -16.78 -3.61
C ALA A 127 26.00 -18.27 -3.86
N THR A 128 26.97 -19.14 -3.55
CA THR A 128 26.84 -20.59 -3.69
C THR A 128 25.74 -21.14 -2.77
N TRP A 129 25.81 -20.82 -1.47
CA TRP A 129 24.78 -21.21 -0.50
C TRP A 129 23.41 -20.63 -0.87
N LEU A 130 23.38 -19.37 -1.32
CA LEU A 130 22.13 -18.71 -1.71
C LEU A 130 21.46 -19.41 -2.91
N GLY A 131 22.26 -19.86 -3.89
CA GLY A 131 21.78 -20.62 -5.04
C GLY A 131 21.20 -21.98 -4.65
N GLU A 132 21.90 -22.71 -3.77
CA GLU A 132 21.43 -24.00 -3.25
C GLU A 132 20.14 -23.85 -2.45
N ALA A 133 20.06 -22.86 -1.55
CA ALA A 133 18.88 -22.58 -0.76
C ALA A 133 17.67 -22.15 -1.62
N ALA A 134 17.90 -21.32 -2.64
CA ALA A 134 16.86 -20.93 -3.59
C ALA A 134 16.33 -22.13 -4.39
N SER A 135 17.23 -23.03 -4.82
CA SER A 135 16.85 -24.27 -5.49
C SER A 135 16.00 -25.17 -4.59
N ALA A 136 16.38 -25.33 -3.32
CA ALA A 136 15.60 -26.08 -2.33
C ALA A 136 14.22 -25.47 -2.07
N LEU A 137 14.11 -24.14 -2.11
CA LEU A 137 12.84 -23.40 -2.00
C LEU A 137 12.05 -23.31 -3.30
N CYS A 138 12.56 -23.93 -4.38
CA CYS A 138 11.99 -23.85 -5.73
C CYS A 138 11.79 -22.42 -6.24
N CYS A 139 12.64 -21.46 -5.84
CA CYS A 139 12.50 -20.05 -6.20
C CYS A 139 13.76 -19.49 -6.86
N ARG A 140 13.69 -18.26 -7.35
CA ARG A 140 14.82 -17.59 -8.01
C ARG A 140 15.73 -16.92 -6.99
N VAL A 141 17.02 -16.83 -7.29
CA VAL A 141 17.92 -15.96 -6.52
C VAL A 141 17.61 -14.50 -6.87
N GLY A 142 17.25 -13.71 -5.87
CA GLY A 142 16.99 -12.28 -5.99
C GLY A 142 18.22 -11.42 -5.67
N LYS A 143 18.05 -10.11 -5.75
CA LYS A 143 19.06 -9.11 -5.35
C LYS A 143 18.50 -8.23 -4.25
N ILE A 144 19.38 -7.72 -3.38
CA ILE A 144 19.03 -6.84 -2.25
C ILE A 144 18.19 -5.63 -2.66
N SER A 145 18.47 -5.05 -3.84
CA SER A 145 17.67 -3.98 -4.41
C SER A 145 16.49 -4.56 -5.19
N PHE A 146 15.37 -4.74 -4.51
CA PHE A 146 14.11 -5.22 -5.11
C PHE A 146 12.94 -4.31 -4.72
N ILE A 147 11.86 -4.36 -5.49
CA ILE A 147 10.68 -3.54 -5.24
C ILE A 147 9.69 -4.34 -4.41
N TYR A 148 9.23 -3.76 -3.29
CA TYR A 148 8.15 -4.28 -2.46
C TYR A 148 7.15 -3.15 -2.22
N LEU A 149 5.86 -3.39 -2.54
CA LEU A 149 4.79 -2.39 -2.43
C LEU A 149 5.09 -1.05 -3.12
N GLY A 150 5.93 -1.08 -4.16
CA GLY A 150 6.34 0.11 -4.90
C GLY A 150 7.53 0.87 -4.35
N LEU A 151 8.18 0.36 -3.30
CA LEU A 151 9.38 0.93 -2.70
C LEU A 151 10.58 0.00 -2.92
N HIS A 152 11.74 0.57 -3.20
CA HIS A 152 12.97 -0.19 -3.24
C HIS A 152 13.38 -0.58 -1.83
N ILE A 153 13.43 -1.88 -1.53
CA ILE A 153 14.09 -2.40 -0.34
C ILE A 153 15.59 -2.50 -0.64
N GLY A 154 16.44 -2.23 0.35
CA GLY A 154 17.89 -2.47 0.26
C GLY A 154 18.69 -1.47 -0.59
N GLY A 155 18.10 -0.33 -0.97
CA GLY A 155 18.83 0.80 -1.56
C GLY A 155 19.32 1.81 -0.52
N ASP A 156 20.13 2.78 -0.94
CA ASP A 156 20.61 3.85 -0.05
C ASP A 156 19.62 5.02 0.00
N PRO A 157 18.87 5.21 1.10
CA PRO A 157 17.87 6.27 1.22
C PRO A 157 18.48 7.68 1.19
N ARG A 158 19.81 7.82 1.35
CA ARG A 158 20.51 9.11 1.25
C ARG A 158 20.71 9.55 -0.20
N ARG A 159 20.53 8.66 -1.19
CA ARG A 159 20.71 8.97 -2.61
C ARG A 159 19.38 9.38 -3.23
N LEU A 160 19.36 10.50 -3.95
CA LEU A 160 18.16 10.97 -4.66
C LEU A 160 17.60 9.93 -5.64
N SER A 161 18.49 9.17 -6.31
CA SER A 161 18.11 8.10 -7.23
C SER A 161 17.28 6.97 -6.59
N PHE A 162 17.39 6.76 -5.27
CA PHE A 162 16.56 5.78 -4.54
C PHE A 162 15.08 6.19 -4.54
N TRP A 163 14.82 7.49 -4.45
CA TRP A 163 13.48 8.06 -4.36
C TRP A 163 12.83 8.32 -5.73
N GLU A 164 13.60 8.27 -6.83
CA GLU A 164 13.09 8.58 -8.18
C GLU A 164 11.86 7.76 -8.60
N PRO A 165 11.75 6.45 -8.30
CA PRO A 165 10.54 5.66 -8.60
C PRO A 165 9.29 6.14 -7.83
N VAL A 166 9.47 6.60 -6.60
CA VAL A 166 8.38 7.19 -5.80
C VAL A 166 8.00 8.55 -6.36
N LEU A 167 9.00 9.40 -6.63
CA LEU A 167 8.83 10.73 -7.20
C LEU A 167 8.16 10.66 -8.57
N SER A 168 8.53 9.72 -9.43
CA SER A 168 7.90 9.53 -10.74
C SER A 168 6.44 9.09 -10.64
N ARG A 169 6.09 8.17 -9.71
CA ARG A 169 4.69 7.80 -9.46
C ARG A 169 3.87 8.97 -8.95
N LEU A 170 4.43 9.77 -8.04
CA LEU A 170 3.81 11.02 -7.58
C LEU A 170 3.63 11.97 -8.76
N LYS A 171 4.70 12.30 -9.50
CA LYS A 171 4.66 13.16 -10.69
C LYS A 171 3.60 12.68 -11.69
N ASN A 172 3.50 11.38 -11.99
CA ASN A 172 2.51 10.85 -12.92
C ASN A 172 1.07 11.00 -12.41
N ARG A 173 0.83 10.77 -11.11
CA ARG A 173 -0.47 11.06 -10.50
C ARG A 173 -0.82 12.55 -10.56
N LEU A 174 0.16 13.41 -10.29
CA LEU A 174 0.04 14.86 -10.35
C LEU A 174 -0.08 15.40 -11.78
N PHE A 175 0.49 14.71 -12.77
CA PHE A 175 0.47 15.15 -14.17
C PHE A 175 -0.94 15.17 -14.74
N GLY A 176 -1.78 14.20 -14.37
CA GLY A 176 -3.21 14.22 -14.68
C GLY A 176 -3.97 15.43 -14.11
N TRP A 177 -3.39 16.12 -13.11
CA TRP A 177 -3.98 17.32 -12.51
C TRP A 177 -3.61 18.60 -13.23
N LYS A 178 -2.68 18.57 -14.20
CA LYS A 178 -2.43 19.72 -15.10
C LYS A 178 -3.59 20.01 -16.05
N SER A 179 -4.66 19.20 -16.04
CA SER A 179 -5.89 19.48 -16.77
C SER A 179 -6.40 20.90 -16.46
N HIS A 180 -6.57 21.72 -17.50
CA HIS A 180 -7.14 23.07 -17.42
C HIS A 180 -8.58 23.10 -16.87
N PHE A 181 -9.23 21.94 -16.74
CA PHE A 181 -10.61 21.79 -16.27
C PHE A 181 -10.73 21.49 -14.78
N LEU A 182 -9.61 21.35 -14.06
CA LEU A 182 -9.60 21.04 -12.63
C LEU A 182 -9.29 22.30 -11.82
N SER A 183 -10.31 22.83 -11.14
CA SER A 183 -10.17 23.95 -10.21
C SER A 183 -9.20 23.60 -9.08
N PHE A 184 -8.58 24.60 -8.46
CA PHE A 184 -7.69 24.40 -7.31
C PHE A 184 -8.39 23.60 -6.19
N GLY A 185 -9.65 23.91 -5.89
CA GLY A 185 -10.47 23.12 -4.96
C GLY A 185 -10.70 21.68 -5.41
N GLY A 186 -10.94 21.46 -6.71
CA GLY A 186 -11.02 20.11 -7.29
C GLY A 186 -9.72 19.32 -7.18
N ARG A 187 -8.57 19.98 -7.35
CA ARG A 187 -7.24 19.39 -7.12
C ARG A 187 -7.01 19.09 -5.64
N LEU A 188 -7.48 19.94 -4.72
CA LEU A 188 -7.42 19.76 -3.27
C LEU A 188 -8.29 18.58 -2.77
N VAL A 189 -9.47 18.41 -3.35
CA VAL A 189 -10.38 17.28 -3.04
C VAL A 189 -9.84 15.98 -3.64
N LEU A 190 -9.30 16.01 -4.87
CA LEU A 190 -8.65 14.85 -5.49
C LEU A 190 -7.36 14.43 -4.78
N LEU A 191 -6.69 15.37 -4.10
CA LEU A 191 -5.51 15.08 -3.29
C LEU A 191 -5.81 14.02 -2.24
N LYS A 192 -7.07 13.85 -1.77
CA LYS A 192 -7.51 12.88 -0.75
C LYS A 192 -6.48 12.70 0.37
N LEU A 193 -5.66 13.71 0.65
CA LEU A 193 -4.69 13.66 1.72
C LEU A 193 -5.57 13.58 2.95
N PRO A 194 -5.54 12.48 3.69
CA PRO A 194 -6.25 12.43 4.93
C PRO A 194 -5.52 13.43 5.84
N THR A 195 -6.01 14.66 5.87
CA THR A 195 -5.59 15.65 6.86
C THR A 195 -5.79 15.03 8.24
N LYS A 196 -4.99 15.41 9.24
CA LYS A 196 -5.22 14.90 10.59
C LYS A 196 -6.66 15.16 11.05
N ALA A 197 -7.24 16.30 10.67
CA ALA A 197 -8.66 16.57 10.87
C ALA A 197 -9.60 15.48 10.28
N ASN A 198 -9.33 14.99 9.06
CA ASN A 198 -10.09 13.90 8.44
C ASN A 198 -9.83 12.53 9.08
N LEU A 199 -8.65 12.32 9.68
CA LEU A 199 -8.32 11.06 10.38
C LEU A 199 -8.95 11.01 11.76
N VAL A 200 -8.93 12.13 12.50
CA VAL A 200 -9.59 12.20 13.81
C VAL A 200 -11.12 12.19 13.67
N SER A 201 -11.70 12.85 12.66
CA SER A 201 -13.16 12.77 12.42
C SER A 201 -13.64 11.35 12.10
N ARG A 202 -12.73 10.49 11.65
CA ARG A 202 -12.95 9.05 11.40
C ARG A 202 -12.53 8.16 12.58
N GLY A 203 -12.09 8.73 13.69
CA GLY A 203 -11.65 8.00 14.89
C GLY A 203 -10.33 7.25 14.75
N ILE A 204 -9.51 7.58 13.73
CA ILE A 204 -8.22 6.90 13.47
C ILE A 204 -7.08 7.49 14.32
N LEU A 205 -7.13 8.80 14.62
CA LEU A 205 -6.18 9.50 15.48
C LEU A 205 -6.90 10.04 16.72
N SER A 206 -6.20 10.17 17.84
CA SER A 206 -6.77 10.74 19.08
C SER A 206 -7.03 12.25 18.94
N GLN A 207 -7.92 12.77 19.78
CA GLN A 207 -8.30 14.19 19.78
C GLN A 207 -7.10 15.11 20.08
N GLU A 208 -6.05 14.63 20.75
CA GLU A 208 -4.84 15.43 21.01
C GLU A 208 -3.95 15.61 19.76
N ALA A 209 -4.15 14.81 18.71
CA ALA A 209 -3.35 14.85 17.49
C ALA A 209 -3.77 15.96 16.50
N HIS A 210 -4.76 16.78 16.84
CA HIS A 210 -5.34 17.81 15.97
C HIS A 210 -4.47 19.05 15.75
N HIS A 211 -3.38 19.22 16.48
CA HIS A 211 -2.55 20.42 16.35
C HIS A 211 -1.59 20.36 15.17
N CYS A 212 -1.38 21.52 14.55
CA CYS A 212 -0.43 21.75 13.49
C CYS A 212 0.99 21.45 13.99
N VAL A 213 1.74 20.63 13.26
CA VAL A 213 3.11 20.27 13.67
C VAL A 213 4.04 21.49 13.67
N SER A 214 3.73 22.45 12.81
CA SER A 214 4.56 23.65 12.62
C SER A 214 4.13 24.83 13.48
N GLU A 215 2.90 24.83 14.01
CA GLU A 215 2.37 25.95 14.80
C GLU A 215 1.74 25.47 16.09
N ARG A 216 2.30 25.90 17.23
CA ARG A 216 1.82 25.45 18.55
C ARG A 216 0.39 25.93 18.80
N GLY A 217 -0.49 24.98 19.12
CA GLY A 217 -1.86 25.26 19.57
C GLY A 217 -2.84 25.63 18.45
N VAL A 218 -2.41 25.64 17.18
CA VAL A 218 -3.29 25.85 16.03
C VAL A 218 -3.84 24.50 15.58
N ILE A 219 -5.13 24.41 15.31
CA ILE A 219 -5.76 23.20 14.77
C ILE A 219 -5.31 23.03 13.31
N GLU A 220 -4.71 21.88 13.01
CA GLU A 220 -4.26 21.49 11.67
C GLU A 220 -5.47 21.24 10.75
N SER A 221 -5.97 22.32 10.15
CA SER A 221 -7.04 22.29 9.15
C SER A 221 -6.46 22.40 7.74
N ALA A 222 -7.27 22.13 6.71
CA ALA A 222 -6.85 22.37 5.33
C ALA A 222 -6.56 23.87 5.10
N GLN A 223 -7.37 24.76 5.67
CA GLN A 223 -7.12 26.20 5.58
C GLN A 223 -5.81 26.59 6.27
N ASP A 224 -5.51 25.95 7.40
CA ASP A 224 -4.25 26.14 8.09
C ASP A 224 -3.06 25.67 7.25
N VAL A 225 -3.02 24.39 6.88
CA VAL A 225 -1.90 23.81 6.13
C VAL A 225 -1.64 24.50 4.80
N PHE A 226 -2.69 24.93 4.08
CA PHE A 226 -2.56 25.44 2.71
C PHE A 226 -2.49 26.96 2.60
N LEU A 227 -3.02 27.72 3.56
CA LEU A 227 -3.15 29.18 3.44
C LEU A 227 -2.55 29.96 4.60
N SER A 228 -2.81 29.58 5.85
CA SER A 228 -2.41 30.40 7.01
C SER A 228 -1.17 29.92 7.77
N CYS A 229 -0.77 28.66 7.62
CA CYS A 229 0.42 28.13 8.28
C CYS A 229 1.68 28.78 7.71
N SER A 230 2.43 29.45 8.57
CA SER A 230 3.71 30.10 8.29
C SER A 230 4.73 29.18 7.61
N THR A 231 4.73 27.88 7.97
CA THR A 231 5.67 26.89 7.41
C THR A 231 5.11 26.17 6.19
N PHE A 232 3.88 25.65 6.25
CA PHE A 232 3.30 24.87 5.15
C PHE A 232 2.69 25.75 4.05
N GLY A 233 2.12 26.91 4.40
CA GLY A 233 1.61 27.88 3.44
C GLY A 233 2.72 28.48 2.56
N SER A 234 3.91 28.73 3.12
CA SER A 234 5.07 29.19 2.35
C SER A 234 5.61 28.10 1.40
N LEU A 235 5.65 26.84 1.84
CA LEU A 235 5.91 25.69 0.97
C LEU A 235 4.89 25.59 -0.17
N TRP A 236 3.60 25.82 0.13
CA TRP A 236 2.56 25.76 -0.86
C TRP A 236 2.65 26.88 -1.90
N SER A 237 3.09 28.08 -1.50
CA SER A 237 3.42 29.17 -2.43
C SER A 237 4.57 28.80 -3.38
N LEU A 238 5.55 28.03 -2.92
CA LEU A 238 6.65 27.53 -3.77
C LEU A 238 6.15 26.44 -4.73
N VAL A 239 5.30 25.53 -4.24
CA VAL A 239 4.68 24.48 -5.05
C VAL A 239 3.75 25.08 -6.10
N SER A 240 2.95 26.10 -5.75
CA SER A 240 2.02 26.79 -6.67
C SER A 240 2.79 27.52 -7.77
N SER A 241 3.89 28.19 -7.42
CA SER A 241 4.81 28.79 -8.37
C SER A 241 5.43 27.75 -9.32
N TRP A 242 5.87 26.60 -8.78
CA TRP A 242 6.44 25.50 -9.56
C TRP A 242 5.44 24.87 -10.54
N ILE A 243 4.16 24.77 -10.19
CA ILE A 243 3.10 24.26 -11.08
C ILE A 243 2.57 25.32 -12.06
N GLY A 244 3.13 26.54 -12.06
CA GLY A 244 2.72 27.63 -12.95
C GLY A 244 1.36 28.24 -12.61
N SER A 245 0.90 28.12 -11.36
CA SER A 245 -0.34 28.73 -10.87
C SER A 245 0.00 29.97 -10.04
N SER A 246 -0.43 31.16 -10.49
CA SER A 246 -0.38 32.34 -9.64
C SER A 246 -1.42 32.18 -8.54
N LEU A 247 -0.96 32.16 -7.28
CA LEU A 247 -1.86 32.19 -6.13
C LEU A 247 -2.50 33.58 -6.11
N VAL A 248 -3.66 33.75 -6.74
CA VAL A 248 -4.45 34.96 -6.55
C VAL A 248 -4.96 34.93 -5.11
N THR A 249 -4.75 36.04 -4.41
CA THR A 249 -4.92 36.29 -2.98
C THR A 249 -6.34 36.05 -2.47
N ALA A 250 -6.76 34.80 -2.38
CA ALA A 250 -7.98 34.42 -1.69
C ALA A 250 -7.64 34.11 -0.22
N GLN A 251 -8.20 34.90 0.70
CA GLN A 251 -7.99 34.75 2.15
C GLN A 251 -8.76 33.54 2.73
N THR A 252 -9.67 32.95 1.95
CA THR A 252 -10.40 31.73 2.33
C THR A 252 -10.47 30.74 1.16
N ILE A 253 -10.56 29.44 1.49
CA ILE A 253 -10.73 28.36 0.49
C ILE A 253 -12.04 28.55 -0.31
N LEU A 254 -13.07 29.15 0.31
CA LEU A 254 -14.37 29.43 -0.31
C LEU A 254 -14.26 30.53 -1.37
N ASP A 255 -13.56 31.63 -1.07
CA ASP A 255 -13.35 32.72 -2.04
C ASP A 255 -12.53 32.23 -3.24
N HIS A 256 -11.57 31.34 -2.99
CA HIS A 256 -10.80 30.68 -4.04
C HIS A 256 -11.69 29.75 -4.90
N PHE A 257 -12.73 29.13 -4.33
CA PHE A 257 -13.68 28.31 -5.08
C PHE A 257 -14.60 29.19 -5.95
N VAL A 258 -15.12 30.29 -5.40
CA VAL A 258 -16.05 31.21 -6.08
C VAL A 258 -15.41 31.94 -7.26
N GLN A 259 -14.18 32.46 -7.11
CA GLN A 259 -13.46 33.14 -8.21
C GLN A 259 -13.23 32.23 -9.43
N PHE A 260 -13.09 30.92 -9.21
CA PHE A 260 -12.87 29.96 -10.29
C PHE A 260 -14.16 29.44 -10.92
N THR A 261 -15.28 29.41 -10.19
CA THR A 261 -16.59 29.11 -10.80
C THR A 261 -17.02 30.17 -11.82
N SER A 262 -16.67 31.44 -11.63
CA SER A 262 -16.94 32.51 -12.62
C SER A 262 -16.06 32.42 -13.88
N LEU A 263 -14.92 31.71 -13.83
CA LEU A 263 -14.01 31.53 -14.97
C LEU A 263 -14.38 30.32 -15.85
N ALA A 264 -15.21 29.41 -15.36
CA ALA A 264 -15.59 28.17 -16.07
C ALA A 264 -16.73 28.33 -17.11
N GLY A 265 -17.18 29.56 -17.38
CA GLY A 265 -18.09 29.84 -18.49
C GLY A 265 -19.50 29.26 -18.33
N GLY A 266 -20.32 29.93 -17.52
CA GLY A 266 -21.77 29.73 -17.47
C GLY A 266 -22.51 30.99 -17.94
N SER A 267 -22.45 31.29 -19.24
CA SER A 267 -23.44 32.16 -19.89
C SER A 267 -23.60 31.75 -21.35
N ARG A 268 -24.40 30.69 -21.55
CA ARG A 268 -25.20 30.48 -22.77
C ARG A 268 -26.49 29.74 -22.39
N ALA A 269 -27.48 30.54 -22.00
CA ALA A 269 -28.94 30.42 -22.12
C ALA A 269 -29.58 31.09 -20.89
#